data_AF-A0AAJ1JDG8-F1
#
_entry.id   AF-A0AAJ1JDG8-F1
#
_cell.length_a   1.000
_cell.length_b   1.000
_cell.length_c   1.000
_cell.angle_alpha   90.00
_cell.angle_beta   90.00
_cell.angle_gamma   90.00
#
_symmetry.space_group_name_H-M   'P 1'
#
loop_
_entity.id
_entity.type
_entity.pdbx_description
1 polymer ?
#
loop_
_entity_poly.entity_id
_entity_poly.type
_entity_poly.pdbx_seq_one_letter_code
_entity_poly.pdbx_strand_id
1 'polypeptide(L)'
;MELTVVQIVLVFIVACIAGMGSILDEFQFHRPLVACTLVGIVLGDMKTGIIIGGTLEMIALGWMNIGAAVAPDAALASIISTILVIAGGQNIGAGIAIAIPLAAAGQVLTIIVRTVTVAFQHAADRAAVSGNLTAISWIHVSALLLQAMRIAIPALIVAVSVGTSEVRELLDSIPQVVTDGLNIAGGMIVVVGYAMVINMMRAGYLMPFFYLGFVTAAFTEFNLVALGVIGAVMAILYIQLSPKYNKSQVVVAQNNSNNNLDNELD
;
A
#
# COMPACT_ATOMS: atom_id res chain seq x y z
N MET A 1 13.72 21.34 13.28
CA MET A 1 15.12 21.10 12.86
C MET A 1 15.35 21.76 11.51
N GLU A 2 16.52 22.37 11.26
CA GLU A 2 16.88 22.76 9.89
C GLU A 2 17.46 21.55 9.16
N LEU A 3 16.88 21.21 8.02
CA LEU A 3 17.37 20.10 7.20
C LEU A 3 18.60 20.53 6.42
N THR A 4 19.63 19.69 6.44
CA THR A 4 20.80 19.91 5.58
C THR A 4 20.45 19.68 4.11
N VAL A 5 21.19 20.31 3.19
CA VAL A 5 21.02 20.09 1.74
C VAL A 5 21.13 18.60 1.38
N VAL A 6 22.03 17.88 2.03
CA VAL A 6 22.22 16.43 1.82
C VAL A 6 20.97 15.66 2.22
N GLN A 7 20.37 15.97 3.38
CA GLN A 7 19.13 15.33 3.82
C GLN A 7 17.97 15.64 2.87
N ILE A 8 17.86 16.86 2.37
CA ILE A 8 16.82 17.25 1.41
C ILE A 8 16.94 16.41 0.12
N VAL A 9 18.15 16.26 -0.41
CA VAL A 9 18.41 15.42 -1.61
C VAL A 9 18.09 13.95 -1.33
N LEU A 10 18.46 13.42 -0.17
CA LEU A 10 18.17 12.05 0.20
C LEU A 10 16.66 11.80 0.39
N VAL A 11 15.93 12.73 1.02
CA VAL A 11 14.47 12.68 1.12
C VAL A 11 13.84 12.66 -0.27
N PHE A 12 14.32 13.50 -1.19
CA PHE A 12 13.85 13.51 -2.57
C PHE A 12 14.07 12.16 -3.27
N ILE A 13 15.24 11.54 -3.11
CA ILE A 13 15.54 10.22 -3.69
C ILE A 13 14.62 9.15 -3.10
N VAL A 14 14.45 9.11 -1.77
CA VAL A 14 13.54 8.16 -1.11
C VAL A 14 12.11 8.37 -1.60
N ALA A 15 11.66 9.62 -1.73
CA ALA A 15 10.34 9.95 -2.24
C ALA A 15 10.14 9.56 -3.71
N CYS A 16 11.18 9.68 -4.54
CA CYS A 16 11.16 9.15 -5.91
C CYS A 16 11.00 7.63 -5.93
N ILE A 17 11.73 6.89 -5.07
CA ILE A 17 11.64 5.42 -4.99
C ILE A 17 10.24 4.99 -4.54
N ALA A 18 9.70 5.59 -3.48
CA ALA A 18 8.33 5.33 -3.03
C ALA A 18 7.29 5.73 -4.09
N GLY A 19 7.54 6.84 -4.80
CA GLY A 19 6.72 7.32 -5.91
C GLY A 19 6.66 6.35 -7.08
N MET A 20 7.78 5.77 -7.49
CA MET A 20 7.80 4.68 -8.46
C MET A 20 7.01 3.47 -7.94
N GLY A 21 7.25 3.11 -6.68
CA GLY A 21 6.55 2.02 -6.01
C GLY A 21 5.02 2.16 -5.97
N SER A 22 4.48 3.40 -6.04
CA SER A 22 3.04 3.68 -5.94
C SER A 22 2.21 3.18 -7.13
N ILE A 23 2.85 2.86 -8.25
CA ILE A 23 2.19 2.28 -9.42
C ILE A 23 2.79 0.95 -9.85
N LEU A 24 4.05 0.67 -9.49
CA LEU A 24 4.65 -0.64 -9.75
C LEU A 24 3.98 -1.71 -8.89
N ASP A 25 3.66 -1.40 -7.62
CA ASP A 25 3.07 -2.33 -6.66
C ASP A 25 3.87 -3.65 -6.44
N GLU A 26 5.14 -3.72 -6.89
CA GLU A 26 5.98 -4.91 -6.78
C GLU A 26 6.79 -4.94 -5.47
N PHE A 27 7.75 -4.04 -5.33
CA PHE A 27 8.65 -3.99 -4.16
C PHE A 27 8.03 -3.33 -2.92
N GLN A 28 6.79 -2.82 -3.04
CA GLN A 28 6.02 -2.26 -1.92
C GLN A 28 6.70 -1.07 -1.20
N PHE A 29 7.60 -0.33 -1.86
CA PHE A 29 8.19 0.91 -1.31
C PHE A 29 7.16 2.01 -1.02
N HIS A 30 5.96 1.92 -1.62
CA HIS A 30 4.86 2.84 -1.35
C HIS A 30 4.15 2.60 -0.01
N ARG A 31 4.42 1.45 0.63
CA ARG A 31 3.83 1.09 1.91
C ARG A 31 4.34 2.01 3.02
N PRO A 32 3.47 2.54 3.89
CA PRO A 32 3.87 3.40 4.99
C PRO A 32 5.01 2.85 5.83
N LEU A 33 5.03 1.53 6.09
CA LEU A 33 6.09 0.91 6.88
C LEU A 33 7.48 1.13 6.27
N VAL A 34 7.65 0.95 4.96
CA VAL A 34 8.96 1.11 4.29
C VAL A 34 9.26 2.58 4.03
N ALA A 35 8.28 3.34 3.57
CA ALA A 35 8.46 4.77 3.27
C ALA A 35 8.84 5.58 4.52
N CYS A 36 8.11 5.43 5.63
CA CYS A 36 8.40 6.14 6.88
C CYS A 36 9.75 5.76 7.48
N THR A 37 10.15 4.49 7.37
CA THR A 37 11.44 4.03 7.91
C THR A 37 12.61 4.59 7.13
N LEU A 38 12.54 4.58 5.79
CA LEU A 38 13.57 5.18 4.94
C LEU A 38 13.70 6.69 5.20
N VAL A 39 12.58 7.41 5.31
CA VAL A 39 12.60 8.85 5.63
C VAL A 39 13.13 9.08 7.05
N GLY A 40 12.74 8.29 8.04
CA GLY A 40 13.25 8.39 9.42
C GLY A 40 14.76 8.18 9.52
N ILE A 41 15.32 7.26 8.72
CA ILE A 41 16.78 7.06 8.60
C ILE A 41 17.46 8.32 8.07
N VAL A 42 16.93 8.91 7.00
CA VAL A 42 17.50 10.12 6.39
C VAL A 42 17.42 11.32 7.34
N LEU A 43 16.31 11.46 8.06
CA LEU A 43 16.07 12.57 8.98
C LEU A 43 16.78 12.40 10.33
N GLY A 44 17.24 11.20 10.67
CA GLY A 44 18.06 10.93 11.86
C GLY A 44 17.30 10.38 13.08
N ASP A 45 15.98 10.20 12.99
CA ASP A 45 15.17 9.53 14.02
C ASP A 45 14.42 8.33 13.43
N MET A 46 15.13 7.21 13.38
CA MET A 46 14.59 5.95 12.87
C MET A 46 13.46 5.40 13.74
N LYS A 47 13.51 5.56 15.07
CA LYS A 47 12.51 4.98 15.98
C LYS A 47 11.15 5.63 15.76
N THR A 48 11.14 6.96 15.72
CA THR A 48 9.91 7.71 15.44
C THR A 48 9.38 7.38 14.04
N GLY A 49 10.26 7.27 13.03
CA GLY A 49 9.87 6.83 11.68
C GLY A 49 9.23 5.43 11.64
N ILE A 50 9.79 4.45 12.36
CA ILE A 50 9.22 3.08 12.45
C ILE A 50 7.84 3.12 13.12
N ILE A 51 7.68 3.88 14.19
CA ILE A 51 6.40 3.97 14.91
C ILE A 51 5.31 4.58 14.02
N ILE A 52 5.61 5.68 13.33
CA ILE A 52 4.68 6.31 12.37
C ILE A 52 4.35 5.33 11.23
N GLY A 53 5.35 4.64 10.69
CA GLY A 53 5.16 3.65 9.63
C GLY A 53 4.24 2.53 10.06
N GLY A 54 4.45 1.99 11.26
CA GLY A 54 3.60 0.93 11.83
C GLY A 54 2.15 1.39 12.04
N THR A 55 1.94 2.59 12.60
CA THR A 55 0.58 3.11 12.84
C THR A 55 -0.16 3.43 11.54
N LEU A 56 0.52 4.06 10.58
CA LEU A 56 -0.06 4.36 9.26
C LEU A 56 -0.32 3.10 8.45
N GLU A 57 0.51 2.05 8.58
CA GLU A 57 0.27 0.77 7.90
C GLU A 57 -1.07 0.17 8.34
N MET A 58 -1.39 0.21 9.64
CA MET A 58 -2.67 -0.29 10.15
C MET A 58 -3.88 0.43 9.52
N ILE A 59 -3.76 1.74 9.25
CA ILE A 59 -4.79 2.54 8.58
C ILE A 59 -4.86 2.21 7.08
N ALA A 60 -3.70 2.04 6.46
CA ALA A 60 -3.56 1.74 5.03
C ALA A 60 -3.85 0.27 4.68
N LEU A 61 -4.22 -0.56 5.66
CA LEU A 61 -4.72 -1.91 5.39
C LEU A 61 -5.96 -1.82 4.51
N GLY A 62 -5.93 -2.49 3.36
CA GLY A 62 -7.01 -2.43 2.38
C GLY A 62 -6.94 -1.25 1.39
N TRP A 63 -5.96 -0.34 1.51
CA TRP A 63 -5.66 0.59 0.44
C TRP A 63 -4.93 -0.16 -0.66
N MET A 64 -5.71 -0.64 -1.63
CA MET A 64 -5.20 -1.37 -2.78
C MET A 64 -5.92 -0.92 -4.05
N ASN A 65 -5.18 -0.87 -5.15
CA ASN A 65 -5.71 -0.50 -6.45
C ASN A 65 -6.49 -1.69 -7.03
N ILE A 66 -7.80 -1.54 -7.24
CA ILE A 66 -8.65 -2.61 -7.80
C ILE A 66 -9.18 -2.14 -9.16
N GLY A 67 -8.59 -2.66 -10.23
CA GLY A 67 -8.90 -2.21 -11.58
C GLY A 67 -8.60 -0.72 -11.77
N ALA A 68 -9.60 0.06 -12.21
CA ALA A 68 -9.48 1.51 -12.34
C ALA A 68 -9.75 2.29 -11.04
N ALA A 69 -10.22 1.61 -9.98
CA ALA A 69 -10.42 2.24 -8.67
C ALA A 69 -9.07 2.44 -7.99
N VAL A 70 -8.61 3.70 -7.98
CA VAL A 70 -7.35 4.11 -7.37
C VAL A 70 -7.57 4.29 -5.86
N ALA A 71 -6.73 3.64 -5.06
CA ALA A 71 -6.77 3.77 -3.60
C ALA A 71 -6.27 5.15 -3.14
N PRO A 72 -6.56 5.55 -1.89
CA PRO A 72 -5.89 6.68 -1.25
C PRO A 72 -4.36 6.51 -1.30
N ASP A 73 -3.63 7.60 -1.55
CA ASP A 73 -2.18 7.50 -1.74
C ASP A 73 -1.41 7.45 -0.41
N ALA A 74 -1.06 6.22 -0.01
CA ALA A 74 -0.28 5.96 1.19
C ALA A 74 1.16 6.49 1.12
N ALA A 75 1.78 6.55 -0.07
CA ALA A 75 3.19 6.92 -0.20
C ALA A 75 3.39 8.41 0.04
N LEU A 76 2.58 9.26 -0.58
CA LEU A 76 2.63 10.70 -0.34
C LEU A 76 2.33 11.04 1.12
N ALA A 77 1.28 10.43 1.69
CA ALA A 77 0.85 10.66 3.05
C ALA A 77 1.93 10.27 4.08
N SER A 78 2.53 9.09 3.92
CA SER A 78 3.56 8.56 4.81
C SER A 78 4.83 9.40 4.83
N ILE A 79 5.34 9.79 3.66
CA ILE A 79 6.56 10.58 3.55
C ILE A 79 6.38 11.96 4.18
N ILE A 80 5.32 12.68 3.79
CA ILE A 80 5.08 14.03 4.29
C ILE A 80 4.78 14.03 5.79
N SER A 81 3.95 13.08 6.27
CA SER A 81 3.66 12.93 7.70
C SER A 81 4.94 12.70 8.51
N THR A 82 5.84 11.84 8.02
CA THR A 82 7.12 11.57 8.69
C THR A 82 8.02 12.80 8.73
N ILE A 83 8.08 13.57 7.64
CA ILE A 83 8.84 14.84 7.60
C ILE A 83 8.29 15.83 8.64
N LEU A 84 6.97 15.99 8.72
CA LEU A 84 6.34 16.93 9.65
C LEU A 84 6.55 16.52 11.12
N VAL A 85 6.48 15.22 11.43
CA VAL A 85 6.71 14.73 12.79
C VAL A 85 8.18 14.88 13.20
N ILE A 86 9.12 14.41 12.38
CA ILE A 86 10.55 14.40 12.74
C ILE A 86 11.19 15.78 12.59
N ALA A 87 11.01 16.45 11.44
CA ALA A 87 11.65 17.74 11.18
C ALA A 87 10.86 18.92 11.77
N GLY A 88 9.53 18.82 11.75
CA GLY A 88 8.60 19.82 12.30
C GLY A 88 8.33 19.70 13.80
N GLY A 89 8.84 18.64 14.46
CA GLY A 89 8.72 18.46 15.91
C GLY A 89 7.31 18.18 16.40
N GLN A 90 6.42 17.71 15.51
CA GLN A 90 5.04 17.42 15.84
C GLN A 90 4.90 16.07 16.54
N ASN A 91 3.80 15.87 17.26
CA ASN A 91 3.50 14.55 17.83
C ASN A 91 2.99 13.57 16.76
N ILE A 92 3.06 12.28 17.05
CA ILE A 92 2.64 11.21 16.11
C ILE A 92 1.15 11.35 15.74
N GLY A 93 0.31 11.76 16.68
CA GLY A 93 -1.12 12.00 16.47
C GLY A 93 -1.44 13.02 15.40
N ALA A 94 -0.77 14.18 15.48
CA ALA A 94 -0.84 15.24 14.49
C ALA A 94 -0.36 14.75 13.11
N GLY A 95 0.73 13.96 13.09
CA GLY A 95 1.20 13.30 11.87
C GLY A 95 0.14 12.40 11.22
N ILE A 96 -0.55 11.56 12.00
CA ILE A 96 -1.62 10.68 11.51
C ILE A 96 -2.82 11.50 11.00
N ALA A 97 -3.19 12.55 11.71
CA ALA A 97 -4.29 13.42 11.33
C ALA A 97 -4.07 14.11 10.00
N ILE A 98 -2.85 14.57 9.75
CA ILE A 98 -2.45 15.21 8.49
C ILE A 98 -2.31 14.17 7.37
N ALA A 99 -1.99 12.91 7.69
CA ALA A 99 -1.81 11.86 6.69
C ALA A 99 -3.08 11.56 5.89
N ILE A 100 -4.27 11.58 6.50
CA ILE A 100 -5.54 11.27 5.83
C ILE A 100 -5.88 12.27 4.71
N PRO A 101 -5.95 13.60 4.96
CA PRO A 101 -6.21 14.56 3.89
C PRO A 101 -5.11 14.56 2.83
N LEU A 102 -3.85 14.30 3.22
CA LEU A 102 -2.75 14.12 2.25
C LEU A 102 -2.93 12.88 1.38
N ALA A 103 -3.42 11.77 1.91
CA ALA A 103 -3.69 10.56 1.14
C ALA A 103 -4.78 10.81 0.10
N ALA A 104 -5.83 11.57 0.46
CA ALA A 104 -6.89 11.98 -0.46
C ALA A 104 -6.37 12.96 -1.54
N ALA A 105 -5.60 13.97 -1.15
CA ALA A 105 -4.97 14.89 -2.08
C ALA A 105 -4.02 14.17 -3.05
N GLY A 106 -3.25 13.22 -2.52
CA GLY A 106 -2.42 12.32 -3.29
C GLY A 106 -3.26 11.53 -4.28
N GLN A 107 -4.33 10.87 -3.87
CA GLN A 107 -5.21 10.13 -4.78
C GLN A 107 -5.66 10.97 -5.98
N VAL A 108 -6.11 12.20 -5.75
CA VAL A 108 -6.50 13.14 -6.82
C VAL A 108 -5.32 13.43 -7.75
N LEU A 109 -4.15 13.71 -7.18
CA LEU A 109 -2.93 13.94 -7.95
C LEU A 109 -2.55 12.68 -8.77
N THR A 110 -2.79 11.46 -8.26
CA THR A 110 -2.52 10.20 -8.98
C THR A 110 -3.36 10.13 -10.24
N ILE A 111 -4.65 10.46 -10.09
CA ILE A 111 -5.62 10.40 -11.18
C ILE A 111 -5.21 11.36 -12.30
N ILE A 112 -4.79 12.58 -11.94
CA ILE A 112 -4.32 13.58 -12.90
C ILE A 112 -3.09 13.08 -13.65
N VAL A 113 -2.06 12.59 -12.94
CA VAL A 113 -0.82 12.10 -13.58
C VAL A 113 -1.07 10.86 -14.44
N ARG A 114 -1.92 9.93 -14.00
CA ARG A 114 -2.35 8.78 -14.82
C ARG A 114 -3.08 9.23 -16.09
N THR A 115 -3.87 10.30 -16.02
CA THR A 115 -4.54 10.87 -17.20
C THR A 115 -3.53 11.48 -18.16
N VAL A 116 -2.52 12.22 -17.66
CA VAL A 116 -1.44 12.77 -18.50
C VAL A 116 -0.60 11.66 -19.16
N THR A 117 -0.49 10.50 -18.50
CA THR A 117 0.27 9.36 -19.01
C THR A 117 -0.28 8.81 -20.35
N VAL A 118 -1.54 9.12 -20.70
CA VAL A 118 -2.11 8.79 -22.02
C VAL A 118 -1.29 9.38 -23.17
N ALA A 119 -0.66 10.55 -22.99
CA ALA A 119 0.22 11.14 -24.00
C ALA A 119 1.45 10.25 -24.30
N PHE A 120 1.97 9.53 -23.29
CA PHE A 120 3.06 8.58 -23.46
C PHE A 120 2.62 7.36 -24.25
N GLN A 121 1.36 6.93 -24.11
CA GLN A 121 0.82 5.83 -24.92
C GLN A 121 0.74 6.23 -26.40
N HIS A 122 0.26 7.44 -26.72
CA HIS A 122 0.29 7.94 -28.10
C HIS A 122 1.71 8.10 -28.66
N ALA A 123 2.69 8.41 -27.82
CA ALA A 123 4.10 8.40 -28.22
C ALA A 123 4.61 6.97 -28.49
N ALA A 124 4.21 6.00 -27.66
CA ALA A 124 4.54 4.59 -27.84
C ALA A 124 3.95 4.01 -29.13
N ASP A 125 2.71 4.38 -29.49
CA ASP A 125 2.08 3.96 -30.75
C ASP A 125 2.92 4.39 -31.97
N ARG A 126 3.42 5.64 -31.98
CA ARG A 126 4.29 6.14 -33.04
C ARG A 126 5.64 5.42 -33.08
N ALA A 127 6.20 5.09 -31.93
CA ALA A 127 7.43 4.30 -31.84
C ALA A 127 7.22 2.85 -32.30
N ALA A 128 6.04 2.28 -32.07
CA ALA A 128 5.68 0.94 -32.50
C ALA A 128 5.54 0.83 -34.03
N VAL A 129 4.93 1.83 -34.68
CA VAL A 129 4.82 1.88 -36.15
C VAL A 129 6.20 1.91 -36.83
N SER A 130 7.19 2.55 -36.20
CA SER A 130 8.58 2.58 -36.69
C SER A 130 9.42 1.36 -36.28
N GLY A 131 8.84 0.39 -35.55
CA GLY A 131 9.53 -0.82 -35.10
C GLY A 131 10.64 -0.56 -34.07
N ASN A 132 10.69 0.62 -33.46
CA ASN A 132 11.78 1.01 -32.57
C ASN A 132 11.50 0.61 -31.11
N LEU A 133 11.90 -0.60 -30.74
CA LEU A 133 11.70 -1.15 -29.39
C LEU A 133 12.47 -0.41 -28.30
N THR A 134 13.63 0.19 -28.63
CA THR A 134 14.40 0.96 -27.64
C THR A 134 13.68 2.25 -27.28
N ALA A 135 13.08 2.92 -28.26
CA ALA A 135 12.23 4.09 -28.02
C ALA A 135 11.04 3.75 -27.12
N ILE A 136 10.35 2.62 -27.36
CA ILE A 136 9.24 2.17 -26.50
C ILE A 136 9.71 1.93 -25.06
N SER A 137 10.87 1.29 -24.89
CA SER A 137 11.44 1.02 -23.56
C SER A 137 11.73 2.31 -22.79
N TRP A 138 12.31 3.32 -23.45
CA TRP A 138 12.54 4.64 -22.86
C TRP A 138 11.24 5.41 -22.56
N ILE A 139 10.24 5.31 -23.43
CA ILE A 139 8.91 5.90 -23.19
C ILE A 139 8.26 5.29 -21.95
N HIS A 140 8.34 3.97 -21.78
CA HIS A 140 7.82 3.28 -20.61
C HIS A 140 8.50 3.75 -19.31
N VAL A 141 9.83 3.80 -19.28
CA VAL A 141 10.58 4.26 -18.08
C VAL A 141 10.39 5.75 -17.81
N SER A 142 10.27 6.58 -18.84
CA SER A 142 10.02 8.02 -18.65
C SER A 142 8.62 8.32 -18.10
N ALA A 143 7.61 7.53 -18.46
CA ALA A 143 6.28 7.61 -17.84
C ALA A 143 6.33 7.28 -16.34
N LEU A 144 7.17 6.31 -15.94
CA LEU A 144 7.39 5.99 -14.54
C LEU A 144 8.04 7.14 -13.76
N LEU A 145 9.01 7.85 -14.37
CA LEU A 145 9.63 9.01 -13.74
C LEU A 145 8.61 10.11 -13.44
N LEU A 146 7.63 10.34 -14.33
CA LEU A 146 6.56 11.32 -14.07
C LEU A 146 5.78 10.98 -12.79
N GLN A 147 5.50 9.69 -12.58
CA GLN A 147 4.84 9.22 -11.36
C GLN A 147 5.74 9.38 -10.12
N ALA A 148 7.04 9.15 -10.24
CA ALA A 148 7.99 9.37 -9.15
C ALA A 148 7.98 10.85 -8.71
N MET A 149 8.06 11.77 -9.68
CA MET A 149 8.06 13.21 -9.43
C MET A 149 6.79 13.69 -8.75
N ARG A 150 5.66 13.03 -9.00
CA ARG A 150 4.37 13.33 -8.36
C ARG A 150 4.44 13.30 -6.83
N ILE A 151 5.24 12.39 -6.26
CA ILE A 151 5.40 12.26 -4.80
C ILE A 151 6.64 13.03 -4.33
N ALA A 152 7.71 13.00 -5.12
CA ALA A 152 8.97 13.64 -4.75
C ALA A 152 8.91 15.17 -4.73
N ILE A 153 8.20 15.82 -5.66
CA ILE A 153 8.09 17.29 -5.69
C ILE A 153 7.34 17.83 -4.46
N PRO A 154 6.14 17.33 -4.10
CA PRO A 154 5.48 17.79 -2.88
C PRO A 154 6.28 17.47 -1.61
N ALA A 155 6.91 16.30 -1.53
CA ALA A 155 7.78 15.96 -0.40
C ALA A 155 8.97 16.93 -0.28
N LEU A 156 9.57 17.33 -1.40
CA LEU A 156 10.65 18.33 -1.44
C LEU A 156 10.17 19.70 -0.97
N ILE A 157 9.01 20.15 -1.45
CA ILE A 157 8.41 21.43 -1.04
C ILE A 157 8.22 21.46 0.48
N VAL A 158 7.64 20.39 1.05
CA VAL A 158 7.43 20.29 2.50
C VAL A 158 8.75 20.21 3.26
N ALA A 159 9.73 19.43 2.79
CA ALA A 159 11.03 19.32 3.43
C ALA A 159 11.76 20.67 3.52
N VAL A 160 11.62 21.53 2.51
CA VAL A 160 12.24 22.87 2.52
C VAL A 160 11.42 23.85 3.37
N SER A 161 10.08 23.76 3.37
CA SER A 161 9.22 24.72 4.08
C SER A 161 9.02 24.42 5.56
N VAL A 162 9.16 23.16 6.01
CA VAL A 162 8.97 22.78 7.44
C VAL A 162 9.95 23.46 8.39
N GLY A 163 11.06 23.99 7.86
CA GLY A 163 12.04 24.75 8.61
C GLY A 163 11.59 26.15 9.03
N THR A 164 10.60 26.74 8.33
CA THR A 164 10.24 28.15 8.53
C THR A 164 9.37 28.36 9.77
N SER A 165 9.49 29.55 10.37
CA SER A 165 8.72 29.96 11.55
C SER A 165 7.22 29.88 11.32
N GLU A 166 6.75 30.25 10.12
CA GLU A 166 5.33 30.32 9.80
C GLU A 166 4.68 28.93 9.80
N VAL A 167 5.39 27.91 9.28
CA VAL A 167 4.87 26.54 9.26
C VAL A 167 4.84 25.97 10.69
N ARG A 168 5.86 26.25 11.50
CA ARG A 168 5.88 25.81 12.90
C ARG A 168 4.79 26.49 13.74
N GLU A 169 4.63 27.81 13.63
CA GLU A 169 3.58 28.53 14.32
C GLU A 169 2.18 28.05 13.92
N LEU A 170 1.98 27.76 12.63
CA LEU A 170 0.72 27.19 12.15
C LEU A 170 0.47 25.80 12.76
N LEU A 171 1.47 24.93 12.81
CA LEU A 171 1.34 23.60 13.39
C LEU A 171 1.13 23.65 14.91
N ASP A 172 1.85 24.54 15.60
CA ASP A 172 1.74 24.72 17.05
C ASP A 172 0.44 25.45 17.46
N SER A 173 -0.23 26.11 16.51
CA SER A 173 -1.57 26.68 16.72
C SER A 173 -2.67 25.62 16.83
N ILE A 174 -2.38 24.35 16.50
CA ILE A 174 -3.34 23.25 16.64
C ILE A 174 -3.61 23.01 18.14
N PRO A 175 -4.85 23.23 18.63
CA PRO A 175 -5.15 23.07 20.05
C PRO A 175 -4.99 21.63 20.52
N GLN A 176 -4.56 21.44 21.77
CA GLN A 176 -4.38 20.11 22.37
C GLN A 176 -5.65 19.24 22.33
N VAL A 177 -6.83 19.85 22.52
CA VAL A 177 -8.11 19.13 22.41
C VAL A 177 -8.31 18.49 21.03
N VAL A 178 -7.78 19.11 19.97
CA VAL A 178 -7.86 18.57 18.61
C VAL A 178 -6.87 17.43 18.45
N THR A 179 -5.62 17.58 18.91
CA THR A 179 -4.62 16.51 18.84
C THR A 179 -5.02 15.27 19.63
N ASP A 180 -5.61 15.45 20.82
CA ASP A 180 -6.10 14.34 21.64
C ASP A 180 -7.30 13.65 21.01
N GLY A 181 -8.24 14.42 20.46
CA GLY A 181 -9.37 13.87 19.70
C GLY A 181 -8.90 13.06 18.47
N LEU A 182 -7.86 13.53 17.78
CA LEU A 182 -7.25 12.84 16.64
C LEU A 182 -6.53 11.55 17.04
N ASN A 183 -5.86 11.53 18.20
CA ASN A 183 -5.25 10.31 18.75
C ASN A 183 -6.31 9.22 19.00
N ILE A 184 -7.43 9.60 19.60
CA ILE A 184 -8.56 8.68 19.85
C ILE A 184 -9.16 8.21 18.53
N ALA A 185 -9.39 9.14 17.58
CA ALA A 185 -9.92 8.83 16.27
C ALA A 185 -9.00 7.89 15.47
N GLY A 186 -7.68 8.06 15.56
CA GLY A 186 -6.69 7.22 14.90
C GLY A 186 -6.87 5.73 15.21
N GLY A 187 -7.20 5.38 16.47
CA GLY A 187 -7.49 4.00 16.87
C GLY A 187 -8.78 3.43 16.25
N MET A 188 -9.77 4.28 15.98
CA MET A 188 -11.05 3.87 15.38
C MET A 188 -10.99 3.82 13.85
N ILE A 189 -10.24 4.73 13.21
CA ILE A 189 -10.13 4.82 11.74
C ILE A 189 -9.52 3.54 11.14
N VAL A 190 -8.62 2.88 11.88
CA VAL A 190 -8.03 1.58 11.51
C VAL A 190 -9.10 0.51 11.22
N VAL A 191 -10.26 0.57 11.88
CA VAL A 191 -11.36 -0.39 11.66
C VAL A 191 -11.88 -0.34 10.22
N VAL A 192 -11.85 0.83 9.58
CA VAL A 192 -12.24 0.98 8.17
C VAL A 192 -11.30 0.17 7.26
N GLY A 193 -10.00 0.19 7.54
CA GLY A 193 -9.00 -0.59 6.82
C GLY A 193 -9.26 -2.10 6.90
N TYR A 194 -9.47 -2.61 8.12
CA TYR A 194 -9.84 -4.01 8.32
C TYR A 194 -11.15 -4.37 7.61
N ALA A 195 -12.17 -3.51 7.69
CA ALA A 195 -13.46 -3.75 7.04
C ALA A 195 -13.32 -3.87 5.52
N MET A 196 -12.48 -3.06 4.87
CA MET A 196 -12.21 -3.16 3.43
C MET A 196 -11.58 -4.51 3.07
N VAL A 197 -10.57 -4.97 3.82
CA VAL A 197 -9.93 -6.27 3.59
C VAL A 197 -10.92 -7.42 3.80
N ILE A 198 -11.68 -7.40 4.90
CA ILE A 198 -12.69 -8.42 5.21
C ILE A 198 -13.74 -8.47 4.10
N ASN A 199 -14.23 -7.31 3.64
CA ASN A 199 -15.23 -7.26 2.58
C ASN A 199 -14.72 -7.87 1.26
N MET A 200 -13.43 -7.73 0.95
CA MET A 200 -12.82 -8.35 -0.24
C MET A 200 -12.73 -9.88 -0.12
N MET A 201 -12.51 -10.41 1.09
CA MET A 201 -12.36 -11.85 1.34
C MET A 201 -13.65 -12.54 1.79
N ARG A 202 -14.74 -11.80 1.97
CA ARG A 202 -15.97 -12.28 2.62
C ARG A 202 -16.66 -13.36 1.78
N ALA A 203 -16.67 -14.57 2.30
CA ALA A 203 -17.58 -15.62 1.87
C ALA A 203 -18.47 -16.03 3.05
N GLY A 204 -19.80 -16.09 2.84
CA GLY A 204 -20.75 -16.34 3.92
C GLY A 204 -20.46 -17.60 4.74
N TYR A 205 -20.01 -18.66 4.09
CA TYR A 205 -19.65 -19.93 4.74
C TYR A 205 -18.28 -19.93 5.45
N LEU A 206 -17.43 -18.91 5.23
CA LEU A 206 -16.14 -18.76 5.92
C LEU A 206 -16.20 -17.81 7.13
N MET A 207 -17.32 -17.09 7.32
CA MET A 207 -17.52 -16.21 8.48
C MET A 207 -17.32 -16.87 9.85
N PRO A 208 -17.61 -18.18 10.06
CA PRO A 208 -17.26 -18.83 11.32
C PRO A 208 -15.78 -18.72 11.70
N PHE A 209 -14.84 -18.76 10.74
CA PHE A 209 -13.41 -18.59 11.00
C PHE A 209 -13.07 -17.17 11.49
N PHE A 210 -13.77 -16.16 10.96
CA PHE A 210 -13.61 -14.77 11.41
C PHE A 210 -14.02 -14.61 12.87
N TYR A 211 -15.20 -15.10 13.27
CA TYR A 211 -15.67 -15.03 14.65
C TYR A 211 -14.81 -15.86 15.60
N LEU A 212 -14.31 -17.02 15.16
CA LEU A 212 -13.35 -17.83 15.93
C LEU A 212 -12.04 -17.07 16.19
N GLY A 213 -11.49 -16.42 15.15
CA GLY A 213 -10.32 -15.56 15.28
C GLY A 213 -10.55 -14.39 16.25
N PHE A 214 -11.74 -13.79 16.23
CA PHE A 214 -12.10 -12.71 17.14
C PHE A 214 -12.15 -13.17 18.61
N VAL A 215 -12.82 -14.28 18.91
CA VAL A 215 -12.91 -14.82 20.28
C VAL A 215 -11.54 -15.25 20.78
N THR A 216 -10.75 -15.93 19.95
CA THR A 216 -9.40 -16.35 20.34
C THR A 216 -8.51 -15.15 20.65
N ALA A 217 -8.53 -14.10 19.82
CA ALA A 217 -7.77 -12.87 20.09
C ALA A 217 -8.22 -12.13 21.36
N ALA A 218 -9.50 -12.22 21.75
CA ALA A 218 -10.02 -11.55 22.94
C ALA A 218 -9.59 -12.21 24.27
N PHE A 219 -9.35 -13.53 24.26
CA PHE A 219 -9.09 -14.30 25.48
C PHE A 219 -7.69 -14.94 25.53
N THR A 220 -6.84 -14.69 24.53
CA THR A 220 -5.47 -15.22 24.47
C THR A 220 -4.46 -14.13 24.15
N GLU A 221 -3.22 -14.30 24.63
CA GLU A 221 -2.11 -13.36 24.38
C GLU A 221 -1.21 -13.85 23.24
N PHE A 222 -1.79 -14.33 22.14
CA PHE A 222 -1.02 -14.75 20.97
C PHE A 222 -0.54 -13.53 20.17
N ASN A 223 0.71 -13.58 19.71
CA ASN A 223 1.21 -12.61 18.76
C ASN A 223 0.61 -12.83 17.36
N LEU A 224 0.69 -11.82 16.48
CA LEU A 224 0.14 -11.88 15.12
C LEU A 224 0.72 -13.02 14.28
N VAL A 225 1.98 -13.41 14.53
CA VAL A 225 2.64 -14.53 13.83
C VAL A 225 1.98 -15.86 14.21
N ALA A 226 1.74 -16.08 15.49
CA ALA A 226 1.07 -17.28 16.01
C ALA A 226 -0.36 -17.39 15.48
N LEU A 227 -1.13 -16.29 15.51
CA LEU A 227 -2.47 -16.26 14.93
C LEU A 227 -2.44 -16.53 13.41
N GLY A 228 -1.43 -16.03 12.70
CA GLY A 228 -1.21 -16.32 11.28
C GLY A 228 -0.93 -17.80 11.00
N VAL A 229 -0.07 -18.44 11.79
CA VAL A 229 0.23 -19.88 11.67
C VAL A 229 -1.02 -20.72 11.96
N ILE A 230 -1.76 -20.41 13.03
CA ILE A 230 -3.01 -21.09 13.37
C ILE A 230 -4.02 -20.96 12.22
N GLY A 231 -4.16 -19.76 11.65
CA GLY A 231 -5.00 -19.50 10.48
C GLY A 231 -4.61 -20.34 9.27
N ALA A 232 -3.32 -20.42 8.95
CA ALA A 232 -2.81 -21.23 7.84
C ALA A 232 -3.07 -22.73 8.05
N VAL A 233 -2.85 -23.25 9.26
CA VAL A 233 -3.14 -24.66 9.59
C VAL A 233 -4.63 -24.95 9.43
N MET A 234 -5.50 -24.08 9.95
CA MET A 234 -6.96 -24.24 9.80
C MET A 234 -7.38 -24.21 8.32
N ALA A 235 -6.79 -23.34 7.50
CA ALA A 235 -7.07 -23.28 6.07
C ALA A 235 -6.69 -24.57 5.33
N ILE A 236 -5.50 -25.13 5.63
CA ILE A 236 -5.04 -26.40 5.05
C ILE A 236 -5.98 -27.54 5.43
N LEU A 237 -6.33 -27.65 6.72
CA LEU A 237 -7.24 -28.70 7.21
C LEU A 237 -8.64 -28.56 6.59
N TYR A 238 -9.15 -27.34 6.46
CA TYR A 238 -10.45 -27.10 5.83
C TYR A 238 -10.46 -27.54 4.36
N ILE A 239 -9.40 -27.25 3.60
CA ILE A 239 -9.28 -27.70 2.20
C ILE A 239 -9.19 -29.21 2.11
N GLN A 240 -8.37 -29.86 2.96
CA GLN A 240 -8.18 -31.31 2.96
C GLN A 240 -9.45 -32.09 3.35
N LEU A 241 -10.22 -31.58 4.31
CA LEU A 241 -11.43 -32.23 4.80
C LEU A 241 -12.66 -31.91 3.93
N SER A 242 -12.62 -30.84 3.15
CA SER A 242 -13.77 -30.42 2.34
C SER A 242 -14.02 -31.40 1.17
N PRO A 243 -15.18 -32.07 1.13
CA PRO A 243 -15.52 -33.03 0.07
C PRO A 243 -15.58 -32.41 -1.33
N LYS A 244 -15.66 -31.08 -1.42
CA LYS A 244 -15.66 -30.32 -2.67
C LYS A 244 -14.37 -30.51 -3.46
N TYR A 245 -13.23 -30.71 -2.78
CA TYR A 245 -11.92 -30.87 -3.41
C TYR A 245 -11.48 -32.35 -3.52
N ASN A 246 -12.19 -33.26 -2.84
CA ASN A 246 -11.86 -34.69 -2.79
C ASN A 246 -12.65 -35.56 -3.80
N LYS A 247 -13.59 -34.98 -4.57
CA LYS A 247 -14.50 -35.74 -5.46
C LYS A 247 -13.98 -36.09 -6.87
N SER A 248 -12.70 -35.89 -7.17
CA SER A 248 -12.13 -36.22 -8.49
C SER A 248 -11.37 -37.56 -8.56
N GLN A 249 -11.36 -38.37 -7.50
CA GLN A 249 -10.90 -39.77 -7.57
C GLN A 249 -12.09 -40.74 -7.70
N VAL A 250 -13.01 -40.49 -8.64
CA VAL A 250 -13.77 -41.60 -9.20
C VAL A 250 -12.86 -42.22 -10.24
N VAL A 251 -12.16 -43.27 -9.83
CA VAL A 251 -11.46 -44.19 -10.73
C VAL A 251 -12.42 -44.51 -11.86
N VAL A 252 -12.12 -44.05 -13.07
CA VAL A 252 -12.75 -44.59 -14.28
C VAL A 252 -12.33 -46.05 -14.29
N ALA A 253 -13.20 -46.92 -13.79
CA ALA A 253 -13.07 -48.34 -14.03
C ALA A 253 -13.05 -48.48 -15.55
N GLN A 254 -11.89 -48.81 -16.09
CA GLN A 254 -11.69 -49.12 -17.49
C GLN A 254 -12.54 -50.36 -17.76
N ASN A 255 -13.80 -50.18 -18.18
CA ASN A 255 -14.53 -51.24 -18.84
C ASN A 255 -13.79 -51.49 -20.15
N ASN A 256 -13.00 -52.57 -20.17
CA ASN A 256 -12.51 -53.20 -21.39
C ASN A 256 -13.73 -53.71 -22.19
N SER A 257 -14.41 -52.80 -22.85
CA SER A 257 -15.29 -53.12 -23.96
C SER A 257 -14.45 -53.04 -25.21
N ASN A 258 -14.07 -54.22 -25.73
CA ASN A 258 -13.45 -54.43 -27.02
C ASN A 258 -14.10 -53.53 -28.09
N ASN A 259 -13.39 -52.47 -28.50
CA ASN A 259 -13.87 -51.55 -29.53
C ASN A 259 -13.19 -51.90 -30.86
N ASN A 260 -13.72 -52.91 -31.55
CA ASN A 260 -13.35 -53.29 -32.92
C ASN A 260 -13.99 -52.32 -33.94
N LEU A 261 -13.78 -51.01 -33.80
CA LEU A 261 -14.35 -50.00 -34.71
C LEU A 261 -13.30 -49.33 -35.63
N ASP A 262 -12.02 -49.70 -35.50
CA ASP A 262 -10.92 -49.15 -36.32
C ASP A 262 -10.59 -50.00 -37.56
N ASN A 263 -11.51 -50.84 -38.05
CA ASN A 263 -11.20 -51.82 -39.10
C ASN A 263 -12.04 -51.68 -40.38
N GLU A 264 -12.48 -50.47 -40.73
CA GLU A 264 -13.11 -50.19 -42.03
C GLU A 264 -12.66 -48.84 -42.60
N LEU A 265 -11.42 -48.76 -43.10
CA LEU A 265 -11.01 -47.87 -44.19
C LEU A 265 -9.80 -48.49 -44.93
N ASP A 266 -10.05 -49.62 -45.59
CA ASP A 266 -9.40 -49.99 -46.86
C ASP A 266 -10.35 -49.60 -48.01
#